data_AF-A0A2S2PPH8-F1
#
_entry.id   AF-A0A2S2PPH8-F1
#
_cell.length_a   1.000
_cell.length_b   1.000
_cell.length_c   1.000
_cell.angle_alpha   90.00
_cell.angle_beta   90.00
_cell.angle_gamma   90.00
#
_symmetry.space_group_name_H-M   'P 1'
#
loop_
_entity.id
_entity.type
_entity.pdbx_description
1 polymer ?
#
loop_
_entity_poly.entity_id
_entity_poly.type
_entity_poly.pdbx_seq_one_letter_code
_entity_poly.pdbx_strand_id
1 'polypeptide(L)'
;MKKHSGCNLCLHPTCPQGFYVNGIASCLQCDNGVLVLDPSSGPKWKVGCNKCDVIFHLFEDAHKITVEESKECDCGAQLLKIEYKEERTRLPRDLIEMTGCLFCCEEFGYLVEKFRAQASKPVFNNRQGRGKAKHKGKGKPKPPKDKMAQLASYFV
;
A
#
# COMPACT_ATOMS: atom_id res chain seq x y z
N MET A 1 17.13 -4.96 -10.75
CA MET A 1 15.77 -4.39 -10.58
C MET A 1 15.60 -3.16 -11.45
N LYS A 2 14.37 -2.90 -11.93
CA LYS A 2 14.04 -1.66 -12.64
C LYS A 2 14.03 -0.50 -11.63
N LYS A 3 14.47 0.70 -12.05
CA LYS A 3 14.32 1.90 -11.21
C LYS A 3 12.82 2.09 -10.88
N HIS A 4 12.50 2.43 -9.62
CA HIS A 4 11.14 2.61 -9.08
C HIS A 4 10.31 1.32 -8.85
N SER A 5 10.92 0.13 -8.81
CA SER A 5 10.23 -1.07 -8.29
C SER A 5 10.19 -1.07 -6.77
N GLY A 6 9.10 -1.59 -6.17
CA GLY A 6 8.96 -1.72 -4.72
C GLY A 6 9.98 -2.67 -4.07
N CYS A 7 10.25 -2.46 -2.78
CA CYS A 7 11.19 -3.28 -2.01
C CYS A 7 10.75 -4.75 -1.90
N ASN A 8 9.43 -5.01 -1.94
CA ASN A 8 8.84 -6.34 -1.99
C ASN A 8 9.23 -7.18 -3.23
N LEU A 9 9.83 -6.55 -4.26
CA LEU A 9 10.37 -7.21 -5.46
C LEU A 9 11.90 -7.31 -5.46
N CYS A 10 12.55 -6.87 -4.39
CA CYS A 10 14.01 -6.87 -4.32
C CYS A 10 14.57 -8.26 -4.06
N LEU A 11 15.32 -8.77 -5.04
CA LEU A 11 16.01 -10.07 -5.00
C LEU A 11 17.47 -9.95 -4.54
N HIS A 12 17.89 -8.80 -4.01
CA HIS A 12 19.24 -8.66 -3.50
C HIS A 12 19.36 -9.41 -2.16
N PRO A 13 20.25 -10.40 -2.03
CA PRO A 13 20.26 -11.31 -0.88
C PRO A 13 20.57 -10.61 0.45
N THR A 14 21.27 -9.48 0.43
CA THR A 14 21.60 -8.71 1.65
C THR A 14 20.71 -7.49 1.88
N CYS A 15 19.65 -7.31 1.09
CA CYS A 15 18.77 -6.15 1.27
C CYS A 15 17.86 -6.37 2.49
N PRO A 16 17.94 -5.51 3.53
CA PRO A 16 17.13 -5.67 4.74
C PRO A 16 15.63 -5.40 4.49
N GLN A 17 15.30 -4.71 3.40
CA GLN A 17 13.92 -4.45 2.96
C GLN A 17 13.50 -5.44 1.86
N GLY A 18 14.37 -6.39 1.52
CA GLY A 18 14.20 -7.28 0.40
C GLY A 18 13.20 -8.39 0.68
N PHE A 19 12.84 -9.05 -0.40
CA PHE A 19 11.92 -10.18 -0.40
C PHE A 19 12.46 -11.36 0.44
N TYR A 20 13.76 -11.65 0.35
CA TYR A 20 14.37 -12.80 1.02
C TYR A 20 14.32 -12.73 2.56
N VAL A 21 14.45 -11.53 3.13
CA VAL A 21 14.47 -11.31 4.59
C VAL A 21 13.06 -11.14 5.14
N ASN A 22 12.17 -10.48 4.39
CA ASN A 22 10.83 -10.11 4.86
C ASN A 22 9.71 -11.00 4.33
N GLY A 23 10.04 -12.10 3.66
CA GLY A 23 9.08 -13.07 3.13
C GLY A 23 8.44 -13.88 4.25
N ILE A 24 7.11 -13.93 4.29
CA ILE A 24 6.36 -14.61 5.35
C ILE A 24 5.85 -15.96 4.87
N ALA A 25 5.07 -15.97 3.79
CA ALA A 25 4.41 -17.17 3.29
C ALA A 25 3.98 -17.00 1.83
N SER A 26 3.63 -18.10 1.17
CA SER A 26 3.02 -18.08 -0.15
C SER A 26 1.66 -17.35 -0.13
N CYS A 27 1.36 -16.64 -1.21
CA CYS A 27 0.09 -15.94 -1.36
C CYS A 27 -1.01 -16.92 -1.78
N LEU A 28 -2.12 -16.94 -1.06
CA LEU A 28 -3.26 -17.82 -1.35
C LEU A 28 -4.11 -17.38 -2.56
N GLN A 29 -3.87 -16.17 -3.10
CA GLN A 29 -4.70 -15.58 -4.17
C GLN A 29 -4.10 -15.73 -5.57
N CYS A 30 -2.78 -15.95 -5.68
CA CYS A 30 -2.09 -16.01 -6.96
C CYS A 30 -0.95 -17.02 -6.94
N ASP A 31 -0.66 -17.59 -8.11
CA ASP A 31 0.39 -18.58 -8.25
C ASP A 31 1.78 -17.96 -8.09
N ASN A 32 2.62 -18.63 -7.30
CA ASN A 32 4.02 -18.25 -7.07
C ASN A 32 4.20 -16.83 -6.48
N GLY A 33 3.17 -16.26 -5.87
CA GLY A 33 3.26 -15.00 -5.14
C GLY A 33 3.69 -15.26 -3.71
N VAL A 34 4.39 -14.31 -3.11
CA VAL A 34 4.82 -14.40 -1.72
C VAL A 34 4.44 -13.12 -1.00
N LEU A 35 3.96 -13.28 0.23
CA LEU A 35 3.59 -12.20 1.14
C LEU A 35 4.84 -11.68 1.81
N VAL A 36 5.05 -10.38 1.71
CA VAL A 36 6.26 -9.70 2.16
C VAL A 36 5.88 -8.60 3.14
N LEU A 37 6.47 -8.61 4.33
CA LEU A 37 6.38 -7.50 5.28
C LEU A 37 7.03 -6.26 4.67
N ASP A 38 6.41 -5.10 4.83
CA ASP A 38 7.01 -3.80 4.53
C ASP A 38 7.51 -3.15 5.83
N PRO A 39 8.81 -3.23 6.17
CA PRO A 39 9.32 -2.69 7.42
C PRO A 39 9.19 -1.17 7.52
N SER A 40 9.03 -0.48 6.38
CA SER A 40 8.90 0.98 6.32
C SER A 40 7.46 1.48 6.56
N SER A 41 6.49 0.55 6.65
CA SER A 41 5.07 0.89 6.80
C SER A 41 4.63 1.21 8.23
N GLY A 42 5.49 0.96 9.24
CA GLY A 42 5.20 1.30 10.63
C GLY A 42 4.87 2.79 10.81
N PRO A 43 3.90 3.15 11.69
CA PRO A 43 3.14 2.30 12.63
C PRO A 43 1.90 1.62 12.02
N LYS A 44 1.59 1.87 10.75
CA LYS A 44 0.46 1.25 10.02
C LYS A 44 0.98 0.10 9.17
N TRP A 45 1.37 -0.97 9.84
CA TRP A 45 2.08 -2.08 9.23
C TRP A 45 1.29 -2.75 8.11
N LYS A 46 2.03 -3.11 7.06
CA LYS A 46 1.50 -3.73 5.85
C LYS A 46 2.31 -4.97 5.48
N VAL A 47 1.59 -5.99 5.04
CA VAL A 47 2.15 -7.14 4.31
C VAL A 47 1.52 -7.16 2.93
N GLY A 48 2.33 -7.07 1.89
CA GLY A 48 1.88 -7.06 0.51
C GLY A 48 2.33 -8.30 -0.25
N CYS A 49 1.52 -8.78 -1.18
CA CYS A 49 2.01 -9.75 -2.15
C CYS A 49 2.97 -9.09 -3.15
N ASN A 50 4.04 -9.78 -3.54
CA ASN A 50 4.94 -9.31 -4.59
C ASN A 50 4.40 -9.46 -6.02
N LYS A 51 3.25 -10.13 -6.22
CA LYS A 51 2.67 -10.40 -7.55
C LYS A 51 1.26 -9.86 -7.78
N CYS A 52 0.43 -9.79 -6.75
CA CYS A 52 -0.97 -9.35 -6.86
C CYS A 52 -1.29 -8.24 -5.87
N ASP A 53 -2.47 -7.65 -6.02
CA ASP A 53 -2.92 -6.49 -5.25
C ASP A 53 -3.47 -6.83 -3.84
N VAL A 54 -2.96 -7.90 -3.23
CA VAL A 54 -3.35 -8.30 -1.86
C VAL A 54 -2.45 -7.59 -0.86
N ILE A 55 -3.08 -6.89 0.09
CA ILE A 55 -2.40 -6.16 1.16
C ILE A 55 -3.09 -6.45 2.50
N PHE A 56 -2.36 -6.95 3.47
CA PHE A 56 -2.85 -7.09 4.83
C PHE A 56 -2.38 -5.90 5.65
N HIS A 57 -3.31 -5.28 6.37
CA HIS A 57 -3.01 -4.39 7.47
C HIS A 57 -2.96 -5.23 8.74
N LEU A 58 -1.98 -5.01 9.59
CA LEU A 58 -1.75 -5.86 10.75
C LEU A 58 -1.15 -5.08 11.91
N PHE A 59 -1.48 -5.51 13.12
CA PHE A 59 -0.87 -5.04 14.37
C PHE A 59 -0.79 -3.50 14.45
N GLU A 60 -1.95 -2.85 14.37
CA GLU A 60 -2.05 -1.39 14.51
C GLU A 60 -1.45 -0.93 15.84
N ASP A 61 -0.65 0.14 15.81
CA ASP A 61 0.12 0.69 16.93
C ASP A 61 1.33 -0.15 17.39
N ALA A 62 1.65 -1.26 16.72
CA ALA A 62 2.88 -1.98 17.01
C ALA A 62 4.11 -1.09 16.79
N HIS A 63 5.04 -1.14 17.73
CA HIS A 63 6.29 -0.37 17.67
C HIS A 63 7.25 -0.95 16.64
N LYS A 64 7.34 -2.28 16.60
CA LYS A 64 8.25 -3.00 15.70
C LYS A 64 7.67 -4.35 15.34
N ILE A 65 7.88 -4.74 14.08
CA ILE A 65 7.56 -6.08 13.58
C ILE A 65 8.77 -6.60 12.82
N THR A 66 9.16 -7.83 13.13
CA THR A 66 10.26 -8.53 12.45
C THR A 66 9.84 -9.94 12.06
N VAL A 67 10.37 -10.41 10.93
CA VAL A 67 10.24 -11.81 10.50
C VAL A 67 11.37 -12.61 11.15
N GLU A 68 11.04 -13.74 11.76
CA GLU A 68 11.99 -14.65 12.42
C GLU A 68 12.47 -15.71 11.43
N GLU A 69 13.57 -15.45 10.70
CA GLU A 69 14.09 -16.34 9.64
C GLU A 69 14.44 -17.76 10.11
N SER A 70 14.70 -17.95 11.42
CA SER A 70 15.08 -19.25 11.98
C SER A 70 13.88 -20.08 12.45
N LYS A 71 12.67 -19.52 12.42
CA LYS A 71 11.48 -20.16 12.98
C LYS A 71 10.33 -20.17 11.98
N GLU A 72 9.97 -21.36 11.57
CA GLU A 72 8.84 -21.64 10.69
C GLU A 72 7.74 -22.37 11.47
N CYS A 73 6.50 -22.09 11.11
CA CYS A 73 5.33 -22.83 11.59
C CYS A 73 5.09 -24.08 10.72
N ASP A 74 4.43 -25.10 11.27
CA ASP A 74 4.08 -26.34 10.56
C ASP A 74 3.29 -26.12 9.24
N CYS A 75 2.66 -24.96 9.08
CA CYS A 75 1.96 -24.58 7.84
C CYS A 75 2.88 -24.07 6.71
N GLY A 76 4.18 -23.92 6.97
CA GLY A 76 5.15 -23.41 5.99
C GLY A 76 5.37 -21.89 6.02
N ALA A 77 4.83 -21.19 7.03
CA ALA A 77 4.94 -19.74 7.17
C ALA A 77 5.97 -19.34 8.23
N GLN A 78 6.72 -18.29 7.96
CA GLN A 78 7.66 -17.70 8.92
C GLN A 78 6.92 -17.07 10.10
N LEU A 79 7.52 -17.16 11.29
CA LEU A 79 6.96 -16.51 12.47
C LEU A 79 7.26 -15.01 12.45
N LEU A 80 6.31 -14.22 12.95
CA LEU A 80 6.46 -12.80 13.17
C LEU A 80 6.68 -12.53 14.65
N LYS A 81 7.69 -11.72 14.98
CA LYS A 81 7.85 -11.12 16.30
C LYS A 81 7.27 -9.71 16.27
N ILE A 82 6.31 -9.44 17.16
CA ILE A 82 5.67 -8.14 17.30
C ILE A 82 6.03 -7.58 18.67
N GLU A 83 6.46 -6.32 18.68
CA GLU A 83 6.77 -5.55 19.88
C GLU A 83 5.85 -4.31 19.90
N TYR A 84 5.10 -4.14 20.99
CA TYR A 84 4.30 -2.97 21.29
C TYR A 84 5.00 -2.07 22.30
N LYS A 85 4.44 -0.89 22.55
CA LYS A 85 4.73 -0.13 23.77
C LYS A 85 3.71 -0.51 24.85
N GLU A 86 4.11 -0.42 26.11
CA GLU A 86 3.27 -0.78 27.27
C GLU A 86 1.88 -0.14 27.22
N GLU A 87 1.81 1.14 26.81
CA GLU A 87 0.55 1.91 26.77
C GLU A 87 -0.37 1.56 25.59
N ARG A 88 0.13 0.84 24.58
CA ARG A 88 -0.57 0.62 23.29
C ARG A 88 -0.69 -0.83 22.90
N THR A 89 -0.38 -1.76 23.80
CA THR A 89 -0.45 -3.17 23.47
C THR A 89 -1.87 -3.59 23.14
N ARG A 90 -2.01 -4.38 22.07
CA ARG A 90 -3.26 -5.06 21.67
C ARG A 90 -3.12 -6.59 21.75
N LEU A 91 -2.01 -7.05 22.33
CA LEU A 91 -1.73 -8.46 22.55
C LEU A 91 -2.55 -8.98 23.74
N PRO A 92 -2.81 -10.29 23.80
CA PRO A 92 -3.55 -10.88 24.91
C PRO A 92 -2.80 -10.68 26.23
N ARG A 93 -3.55 -10.50 27.32
CA ARG A 93 -3.00 -10.38 28.70
C ARG A 93 -2.01 -9.22 28.87
N ASP A 94 -2.17 -8.15 28.08
CA ASP A 94 -1.31 -6.96 28.11
C ASP A 94 0.19 -7.28 27.91
N LEU A 95 0.48 -8.35 27.18
CA LEU A 95 1.86 -8.67 26.79
C LEU A 95 2.42 -7.58 25.89
N ILE A 96 3.70 -7.26 26.01
CA ILE A 96 4.35 -6.22 25.20
C ILE A 96 4.98 -6.83 23.94
N GLU A 97 5.35 -8.11 24.00
CA GLU A 97 5.96 -8.84 22.91
C GLU A 97 5.26 -10.19 22.71
N MET A 98 5.09 -10.59 21.45
CA MET A 98 4.60 -11.92 21.09
C MET A 98 5.20 -12.38 19.77
N THR A 99 5.52 -13.66 19.69
CA THR A 99 5.96 -14.31 18.45
C THR A 99 4.92 -15.34 18.02
N GLY A 100 4.51 -15.31 16.76
CA GLY A 100 3.46 -16.21 16.27
C GLY A 100 3.40 -16.28 14.75
N CYS A 101 2.63 -17.24 14.24
CA CYS A 101 2.37 -17.38 12.82
C CYS A 101 1.19 -16.50 12.41
N LEU A 102 1.28 -15.81 11.27
CA LEU A 102 0.19 -14.97 10.75
C LEU A 102 -1.11 -15.75 10.48
N PHE A 103 -1.03 -17.06 10.22
CA PHE A 103 -2.18 -17.89 9.85
C PHE A 103 -2.65 -18.84 10.95
N CYS A 104 -1.72 -19.40 11.73
CA CYS A 104 -2.05 -20.42 12.73
C CYS A 104 -2.21 -19.86 14.16
N CYS A 105 -1.79 -18.63 14.42
CA CYS A 105 -1.93 -17.99 15.72
C CYS A 105 -3.31 -17.35 15.82
N GLU A 106 -4.19 -17.89 16.67
CA GLU A 106 -5.54 -17.36 16.88
C GLU A 106 -5.49 -15.92 17.40
N GLU A 107 -4.47 -15.62 18.21
CA GLU A 107 -4.28 -14.31 18.82
C GLU A 107 -3.83 -13.23 17.82
N PHE A 108 -3.33 -13.62 16.66
CA PHE A 108 -3.06 -12.69 15.57
C PHE A 108 -4.28 -12.47 14.68
N GLY A 109 -5.22 -13.42 14.63
CA GLY A 109 -6.37 -13.38 13.74
C GLY A 109 -7.22 -12.12 13.89
N TYR A 110 -7.39 -11.62 15.12
CA TYR A 110 -8.17 -10.40 15.39
C TYR A 110 -7.39 -9.09 15.14
N LEU A 111 -6.08 -9.16 14.95
CA LEU A 111 -5.19 -8.01 14.70
C LEU A 111 -4.83 -7.85 13.23
N VAL A 112 -5.36 -8.70 12.36
CA VAL A 112 -5.04 -8.75 10.94
C VAL A 112 -6.30 -8.44 10.13
N GLU A 113 -6.25 -7.34 9.40
CA GLU A 113 -7.31 -6.91 8.50
C GLU A 113 -6.86 -7.09 7.04
N LYS A 114 -7.58 -7.94 6.30
CA LYS A 114 -7.28 -8.19 4.89
C LYS A 114 -7.90 -7.12 4.00
N PHE A 115 -7.07 -6.32 3.34
CA PHE A 115 -7.49 -5.44 2.25
C PHE A 115 -7.08 -6.01 0.89
N ARG A 116 -8.03 -6.09 -0.03
CA ARG A 116 -7.68 -6.12 -1.45
C ARG A 116 -7.53 -4.67 -1.87
N ALA A 117 -6.37 -4.28 -2.38
CA ALA A 117 -6.25 -2.93 -2.91
C ALA A 117 -7.32 -2.77 -3.98
N GLN A 118 -8.28 -1.88 -3.75
CA GLN A 118 -9.26 -1.53 -4.77
C GLN A 118 -8.44 -0.93 -5.89
N ALA A 119 -8.51 -1.51 -7.09
CA ALA A 119 -7.94 -0.90 -8.27
C ALA A 119 -8.42 0.55 -8.29
N SER A 120 -7.49 1.50 -8.15
CA SER A 120 -7.84 2.89 -8.40
C SER A 120 -8.42 2.90 -9.80
N LYS A 121 -9.67 3.37 -9.94
CA LYS A 121 -10.32 3.47 -11.25
C LYS A 121 -9.27 4.06 -12.17
N PRO A 122 -8.96 3.43 -13.32
CA PRO A 122 -7.95 3.97 -14.22
C PRO A 122 -8.32 5.43 -14.42
N VAL A 123 -7.42 6.33 -14.03
CA VAL A 123 -7.55 7.72 -14.42
C VAL A 123 -7.36 7.67 -15.92
N PHE A 124 -8.47 7.45 -16.64
CA PHE A 124 -8.55 7.74 -18.05
C PHE A 124 -8.22 9.22 -18.13
N ASN A 125 -6.95 9.53 -18.33
CA ASN A 125 -6.52 10.80 -18.86
C ASN A 125 -7.19 10.85 -20.22
N ASN A 126 -8.40 11.39 -20.24
CA ASN A 126 -9.18 11.64 -21.43
C ASN A 126 -8.50 12.80 -22.18
N ARG A 127 -7.30 12.53 -22.68
CA ARG A 127 -6.58 13.31 -23.69
C ARG A 127 -6.90 12.78 -25.09
N GLN A 128 -8.07 12.18 -25.26
CA GLN A 128 -8.67 11.97 -26.57
C GLN A 128 -9.85 12.94 -26.71
N GLY A 129 -9.54 14.10 -27.29
CA GLY A 129 -10.50 15.16 -27.46
C GLY A 129 -9.95 16.32 -28.25
N ARG A 130 -9.40 16.07 -29.45
CA ARG A 130 -9.36 17.08 -30.51
C ARG A 130 -9.22 16.44 -31.88
N GLY A 131 -10.35 15.96 -32.37
CA GLY A 131 -10.56 15.89 -33.81
C GLY A 131 -10.29 17.26 -34.42
N LYS A 132 -9.39 17.30 -35.40
CA LYS A 132 -9.28 18.42 -36.35
C LYS A 132 -10.50 18.37 -37.28
N ALA A 133 -11.65 18.79 -36.78
CA ALA A 133 -12.76 19.21 -37.63
C ALA A 133 -12.58 20.71 -37.92
N LYS A 134 -12.15 21.00 -39.14
CA LYS A 134 -11.88 22.33 -39.66
C LYS A 134 -13.23 22.97 -40.06
N HIS A 135 -13.60 24.04 -39.35
CA HIS A 135 -14.48 25.15 -39.77
C HIS A 135 -15.98 24.86 -40.05
N LYS A 136 -16.86 25.38 -39.19
CA LYS A 136 -18.01 26.25 -39.61
C LYS A 136 -18.72 26.88 -38.39
N GLY A 137 -18.82 28.21 -38.38
CA GLY A 137 -20.03 28.92 -37.92
C GLY A 137 -20.15 29.36 -36.45
N LYS A 138 -20.13 30.69 -36.26
CA LYS A 138 -20.96 31.53 -35.36
C LYS A 138 -21.18 31.08 -33.90
N GLY A 139 -20.65 31.86 -32.93
CA GLY A 139 -21.22 31.90 -31.58
C GLY A 139 -20.42 32.66 -30.50
N LYS A 140 -20.81 33.92 -30.27
CA LYS A 140 -20.64 34.82 -29.09
C LYS A 140 -19.21 35.18 -28.59
N PRO A 141 -18.90 36.48 -28.34
CA PRO A 141 -17.64 36.88 -27.74
C PRO A 141 -17.59 36.46 -26.26
N LYS A 142 -16.45 35.90 -25.83
CA LYS A 142 -16.17 35.60 -24.42
C LYS A 142 -15.98 36.92 -23.66
N PRO A 143 -16.46 37.04 -22.41
CA PRO A 143 -16.24 38.23 -21.62
C PRO A 143 -14.74 38.42 -21.34
N PRO A 144 -14.25 39.68 -21.36
CA PRO A 144 -12.83 39.99 -21.22
C PRO A 144 -12.33 39.65 -19.82
N LYS A 145 -11.10 39.15 -19.77
CA LYS A 145 -10.51 38.49 -18.59
C LYS A 145 -9.94 39.47 -17.56
N ASP A 146 -9.96 40.78 -17.85
CA ASP A 146 -9.30 41.80 -17.04
C ASP A 146 -10.28 42.87 -16.54
N LYS A 147 -10.14 43.22 -15.26
CA LYS A 147 -11.06 44.12 -14.52
C LYS A 147 -11.08 45.56 -15.07
N MET A 148 -10.00 46.02 -15.71
CA MET A 148 -9.93 47.35 -16.35
C MET A 148 -10.82 47.45 -17.60
N ALA A 149 -11.06 46.34 -18.33
CA ALA A 149 -11.88 46.35 -19.53
C ALA A 149 -13.39 46.44 -19.24
N GLN A 150 -13.82 46.15 -17.99
CA GLN A 150 -15.22 46.32 -17.56
C GLN A 150 -15.57 47.80 -17.31
N LEU A 151 -14.62 48.61 -16.82
CA LEU A 151 -14.87 50.03 -16.50
C LEU A 151 -15.07 50.89 -17.77
N ALA A 152 -14.45 50.52 -18.89
CA ALA A 152 -14.63 51.20 -20.17
C ALA A 152 -16.06 51.08 -20.75
N SER A 153 -16.89 50.19 -20.22
CA SER A 153 -18.31 50.04 -20.60
C SER A 153 -19.26 50.92 -19.80
N TYR A 154 -18.78 51.60 -18.75
CA TYR A 154 -19.58 52.39 -17.82
C TYR A 154 -19.36 53.91 -17.92
N PHE A 155 -18.43 54.39 -18.76
CA PHE A 155 -18.27 55.81 -19.06
C PHE A 155 -18.73 56.09 -20.49
N VAL A 156 -20.04 56.30 -20.63
CA VAL A 156 -20.70 57.09 -21.69
C VAL A 156 -21.60 58.09 -20.98
#